data_AF-A0A0D6Q3Q2-F1
#
_entry.id   AF-A0A0D6Q3Q2-F1
#
_cell.length_a   1.000
_cell.length_b   1.000
_cell.length_c   1.000
_cell.angle_alpha   90.00
_cell.angle_beta   90.00
_cell.angle_gamma   90.00
#
_symmetry.space_group_name_H-M   'P 1'
#
loop_
_entity.id
_entity.type
_entity.pdbx_description
1 polymer ?
#
loop_
_entity_poly.entity_id
_entity_poly.type
_entity_poly.pdbx_seq_one_letter_code
_entity_poly.pdbx_strand_id
1 'polypeptide(L)'
;MVFWWWYVYDAYAPDIFNQGGWIAGSGGVLAVVAAVALSIRRAREVRRAATYGSARWASREELQQSGLLDPDGVILGQYGRDYLRHNGPEHVLCFAPTRSGKGVGLVIPTLLTWPGSAIVHDIKGENWQITAGFRARFSSVLLFDPTNPASDPYNPLLEIRQGEWEVRDAQNVADVLVDPEGSLERRNH
;
A
#
# COMPACT_ATOMS: atom_id res chain seq x y z
N MET A 1 55.08 -5.13 38.25
CA MET A 1 55.26 -4.48 39.58
C MET A 1 54.13 -4.83 40.55
N VAL A 2 52.85 -4.78 40.16
CA VAL A 2 51.69 -5.10 41.02
C VAL A 2 51.63 -6.58 41.45
N PHE A 3 51.89 -7.54 40.54
CA PHE A 3 51.82 -8.98 40.86
C PHE A 3 52.85 -9.45 41.90
N TRP A 4 54.06 -8.85 41.91
CA TRP A 4 55.10 -9.18 42.89
C TRP A 4 54.74 -8.68 44.30
N TRP A 5 54.14 -7.48 44.38
CA TRP A 5 53.65 -6.92 45.64
C TRP A 5 52.46 -7.70 46.19
N TRP A 6 51.54 -8.12 45.31
CA TRP A 6 50.39 -8.95 45.69
C TRP A 6 50.86 -10.31 46.27
N TYR A 7 51.79 -10.99 45.60
CA TYR A 7 52.33 -12.28 46.06
C TYR A 7 53.00 -12.23 47.46
N VAL A 8 53.65 -11.12 47.80
CA VAL A 8 54.37 -10.97 49.08
C VAL A 8 53.44 -10.60 50.25
N TYR A 9 52.39 -9.80 50.00
CA TYR A 9 51.56 -9.21 51.07
C TYR A 9 50.17 -9.85 51.25
N ASP A 10 49.72 -10.70 50.31
CA ASP A 10 48.43 -11.41 50.40
C ASP A 10 48.29 -12.25 51.68
N ALA A 11 49.39 -12.88 52.12
CA ALA A 11 49.43 -13.70 53.33
C ALA A 11 49.17 -12.93 54.65
N TYR A 12 49.30 -11.60 54.63
CA TYR A 12 49.14 -10.75 55.83
C TYR A 12 47.72 -10.16 55.97
N ALA A 13 46.94 -10.06 54.89
CA ALA A 13 45.58 -9.50 54.92
C ALA A 13 44.71 -9.99 53.74
N PRO A 14 44.38 -11.29 53.68
CA PRO A 14 43.76 -11.93 52.51
C PRO A 14 42.39 -11.35 52.13
N ASP A 15 41.58 -10.90 53.12
CA ASP A 15 40.25 -10.34 52.84
C ASP A 15 40.30 -9.00 52.10
N ILE A 16 41.30 -8.16 52.38
CA ILE A 16 41.48 -6.85 51.73
C ILE A 16 41.95 -7.02 50.29
N PHE A 17 42.86 -7.96 50.05
CA PHE A 17 43.37 -8.28 48.72
C PHE A 17 42.31 -8.96 47.85
N ASN A 18 41.49 -9.85 48.42
CA ASN A 18 40.33 -10.42 47.73
C ASN A 18 39.32 -9.34 47.33
N GLN A 19 38.96 -8.43 48.23
CA GLN A 19 38.05 -7.31 47.90
C GLN A 19 38.63 -6.41 46.80
N GLY A 20 39.92 -6.07 46.87
CA GLY A 20 40.60 -5.30 45.83
C GLY A 20 40.62 -6.01 44.47
N GLY A 21 40.85 -7.33 44.46
CA GLY A 21 40.79 -8.18 43.26
C GLY A 21 39.38 -8.25 42.67
N TRP A 22 38.35 -8.38 43.51
CA TRP A 22 36.94 -8.34 43.08
C TRP A 22 36.55 -6.99 42.51
N ILE A 23 37.00 -5.87 43.09
CA ILE A 23 36.71 -4.52 42.59
C ILE A 23 37.43 -4.30 41.25
N ALA A 24 38.71 -4.65 41.14
CA ALA A 24 39.48 -4.49 39.91
C ALA A 24 38.98 -5.41 38.78
N GLY A 25 38.63 -6.66 39.10
CA GLY A 25 38.11 -7.64 38.14
C GLY A 25 36.68 -7.34 37.69
N SER A 26 35.81 -6.92 38.60
CA SER A 26 34.40 -6.63 38.29
C SER A 26 34.25 -5.42 37.37
N GLY A 27 35.08 -4.38 37.55
CA GLY A 27 35.10 -3.22 36.65
C GLY A 27 35.44 -3.58 35.20
N GLY A 28 36.45 -4.45 35.00
CA GLY A 28 36.82 -4.93 33.67
C GLY A 28 35.72 -5.75 33.00
N VAL A 29 35.10 -6.67 33.74
CA VAL A 29 33.99 -7.49 33.23
C VAL A 29 32.77 -6.63 32.87
N LEU A 30 32.39 -5.68 33.73
CA LEU A 30 31.29 -4.75 33.46
C LEU A 30 31.54 -3.90 32.21
N ALA A 31 32.77 -3.42 32.02
CA ALA A 31 33.15 -2.65 30.84
C ALA A 31 33.02 -3.47 29.56
N VAL A 32 33.44 -4.74 29.56
CA VAL A 32 33.30 -5.65 28.42
C VAL A 32 31.83 -5.93 28.12
N VAL A 33 31.02 -6.23 29.14
CA VAL A 33 29.58 -6.48 28.97
C VAL A 33 28.88 -5.25 28.41
N ALA A 34 29.19 -4.06 28.93
CA ALA A 34 28.63 -2.80 28.43
C ALA A 34 29.05 -2.53 26.98
N ALA A 35 30.33 -2.75 26.63
CA ALA A 35 30.83 -2.58 25.27
C ALA A 35 30.16 -3.53 24.28
N VAL A 36 29.98 -4.81 24.64
CA VAL A 36 29.25 -5.78 23.81
C VAL A 36 27.78 -5.39 23.67
N ALA A 37 27.11 -5.00 24.76
CA ALA A 37 25.72 -4.56 24.71
C ALA A 37 25.52 -3.32 23.83
N LEU A 38 26.39 -2.32 23.96
CA LEU A 38 26.38 -1.11 23.13
C LEU A 38 26.69 -1.43 21.66
N SER A 39 27.63 -2.33 21.38
CA SER A 39 27.94 -2.80 20.03
C SER A 39 26.73 -3.47 19.37
N ILE A 40 26.04 -4.36 20.09
CA ILE A 40 24.82 -5.01 19.61
C ILE A 40 23.70 -3.99 19.37
N ARG A 41 23.52 -3.01 20.26
CA ARG A 41 22.51 -1.95 20.08
C ARG A 41 22.81 -1.10 18.84
N ARG A 42 24.06 -0.68 18.68
CA ARG A 42 24.52 0.12 17.53
C ARG A 42 24.38 -0.66 16.21
N ALA A 43 24.74 -1.94 16.19
CA ALA A 43 24.57 -2.79 15.01
C ALA A 43 23.09 -2.94 14.60
N ARG A 44 22.17 -2.97 15.58
CA ARG A 44 20.72 -2.98 15.32
C ARG A 44 20.21 -1.63 14.80
N GLU A 45 20.72 -0.51 15.30
CA GLU A 45 20.38 0.83 14.82
C GLU A 45 20.92 1.10 13.41
N VAL A 46 22.16 0.71 13.11
CA VAL A 46 22.73 0.85 11.76
C VAL A 46 21.93 0.04 10.73
N ARG A 47 21.41 -1.14 11.11
CA ARG A 47 20.47 -1.90 10.27
C ARG A 47 19.15 -1.17 10.01
N ARG A 48 18.77 -0.20 10.86
CA ARG A 48 17.55 0.63 10.72
C ARG A 48 17.81 1.97 10.05
N ALA A 49 19.05 2.42 9.96
CA ALA A 49 19.41 3.68 9.32
C ALA A 49 19.30 3.54 7.79
N ALA A 50 18.08 3.71 7.28
CA ALA A 50 17.77 3.59 5.86
C ALA A 50 17.97 4.94 5.15
N THR A 51 19.19 5.19 4.66
CA THR A 51 19.61 6.45 4.00
C THR A 51 18.77 6.81 2.76
N TYR A 52 18.06 5.85 2.15
CA TYR A 52 17.24 6.04 0.95
C TYR A 52 15.77 5.61 1.14
N GLY A 53 15.32 5.51 2.40
CA GLY A 53 13.97 5.07 2.75
C GLY A 53 13.93 3.63 3.22
N SER A 54 12.99 3.34 4.12
CA SER A 54 12.80 2.03 4.77
C SER A 54 11.97 1.04 3.94
N ALA A 55 11.76 1.34 2.65
CA ALA A 55 10.93 0.52 1.77
C ALA A 55 11.51 -0.89 1.63
N ARG A 56 10.69 -1.88 1.89
CA ARG A 56 11.00 -3.30 1.73
C ARG A 56 9.73 -4.06 1.38
N TRP A 57 9.90 -5.28 0.89
CA TRP A 57 8.78 -6.20 0.74
C TRP A 57 8.10 -6.47 2.08
N ALA A 58 6.77 -6.46 2.06
CA ALA A 58 5.95 -6.80 3.21
C ALA A 58 6.05 -8.30 3.52
N SER A 59 6.05 -8.65 4.81
CA SER A 59 5.87 -10.04 5.24
C SER A 59 4.40 -10.44 5.15
N ARG A 60 4.12 -11.74 5.21
CA ARG A 60 2.74 -12.24 5.20
C ARG A 60 1.92 -11.71 6.38
N GLU A 61 2.53 -11.60 7.55
CA GLU A 61 1.89 -11.03 8.75
C GLU A 61 1.52 -9.56 8.53
N GLU A 62 2.37 -8.78 7.87
CA GLU A 62 2.09 -7.37 7.56
C GLU A 62 0.98 -7.22 6.52
N LEU A 63 0.95 -8.09 5.51
CA LEU A 63 -0.15 -8.14 4.53
C LEU A 63 -1.49 -8.49 5.20
N GLN A 64 -1.47 -9.41 6.18
CA GLN A 64 -2.67 -9.76 6.94
C GLN A 64 -3.11 -8.60 7.85
N GLN A 65 -2.16 -7.95 8.53
CA GLN A 65 -2.46 -6.82 9.42
C GLN A 65 -2.97 -5.59 8.67
N SER A 66 -2.55 -5.40 7.42
CA SER A 66 -3.06 -4.33 6.55
C SER A 66 -4.40 -4.66 5.88
N GLY A 67 -4.95 -5.86 6.09
CA GLY A 67 -6.20 -6.31 5.47
C GLY A 67 -6.07 -6.64 3.98
N LEU A 68 -4.85 -6.67 3.42
CA LEU A 68 -4.67 -6.95 1.99
C LEU A 68 -5.00 -8.39 1.60
N LEU A 69 -5.07 -9.30 2.58
CA LEU A 69 -5.47 -10.70 2.38
C LEU A 69 -6.96 -10.96 2.66
N ASP A 70 -7.72 -9.91 2.98
CA ASP A 70 -9.15 -10.02 3.24
C ASP A 70 -9.91 -10.33 1.93
N PRO A 71 -11.08 -10.99 2.01
CA PRO A 71 -11.81 -11.44 0.82
C PRO A 71 -12.47 -10.30 0.03
N ASP A 72 -12.64 -9.13 0.64
CA ASP A 72 -13.34 -8.00 0.03
C ASP A 72 -12.37 -6.99 -0.58
N GLY A 73 -12.83 -6.22 -1.57
CA GLY A 73 -12.01 -5.20 -2.21
C GLY A 73 -11.78 -5.40 -3.70
N VAL A 74 -11.15 -4.40 -4.30
CA VAL A 74 -10.62 -4.49 -5.66
C VAL A 74 -9.35 -5.33 -5.67
N ILE A 75 -9.13 -6.11 -6.72
CA ILE A 75 -7.96 -6.99 -6.80
C ILE A 75 -6.74 -6.16 -7.22
N LEU A 76 -5.66 -6.24 -6.43
CA LEU A 76 -4.38 -5.59 -6.72
C LEU A 76 -3.40 -6.55 -7.41
N GLY A 77 -3.49 -7.84 -7.08
CA GLY A 77 -2.56 -8.86 -7.55
C GLY A 77 -2.64 -10.14 -6.73
N GLN A 78 -1.55 -10.89 -6.67
CA GLN A 78 -1.49 -12.19 -5.98
C GLN A 78 -0.20 -12.30 -5.16
N TYR A 79 -0.31 -12.88 -3.97
CA TYR A 79 0.81 -13.26 -3.12
C TYR A 79 0.74 -14.77 -2.83
N GLY A 80 1.62 -15.55 -3.48
CA GLY A 80 1.56 -17.00 -3.40
C GLY A 80 0.26 -17.54 -3.99
N ARG A 81 -0.63 -18.06 -3.15
CA ARG A 81 -1.98 -18.52 -3.54
C ARG A 81 -3.09 -17.55 -3.17
N ASP A 82 -2.78 -16.52 -2.39
CA ASP A 82 -3.75 -15.57 -1.85
C ASP A 82 -3.87 -14.36 -2.79
N TYR A 83 -5.09 -13.86 -3.00
CA TYR A 83 -5.30 -12.61 -3.74
C TYR A 83 -5.04 -11.42 -2.84
N LEU A 84 -4.36 -10.40 -3.36
CA LEU A 84 -4.20 -9.12 -2.69
C LEU A 84 -5.37 -8.22 -3.08
N ARG A 85 -6.08 -7.69 -2.09
CA ARG A 85 -7.26 -6.84 -2.29
C ARG A 85 -7.17 -5.54 -1.51
N HIS A 86 -7.78 -4.50 -2.04
CA HIS A 86 -7.92 -3.22 -1.35
C HIS A 86 -9.39 -2.86 -1.20
N ASN A 87 -9.83 -2.68 0.04
CA ASN A 87 -11.21 -2.32 0.39
C ASN A 87 -11.28 -0.99 1.14
N GLY A 88 -10.25 -0.15 1.01
CA GLY A 88 -10.18 1.17 1.63
C GLY A 88 -10.78 2.26 0.75
N PRO A 89 -10.96 3.48 1.30
CA PRO A 89 -11.41 4.65 0.55
C PRO A 89 -10.34 5.20 -0.41
N GLU A 90 -9.11 4.68 -0.36
CA GLU A 90 -8.00 5.19 -1.16
C GLU A 90 -8.11 4.80 -2.64
N HIS A 91 -7.53 5.64 -3.50
CA HIS A 91 -7.46 5.37 -4.93
C HIS A 91 -6.31 4.42 -5.27
N VAL A 92 -6.56 3.49 -6.19
CA VAL A 92 -5.57 2.53 -6.69
C VAL A 92 -5.10 2.96 -8.09
N LEU A 93 -3.79 3.18 -8.23
CA LEU A 93 -3.14 3.45 -9.51
C LEU A 93 -2.39 2.21 -9.98
N CYS A 94 -2.81 1.63 -11.11
CA CYS A 94 -2.09 0.54 -11.77
C CYS A 94 -1.17 1.08 -12.86
N PHE A 95 0.14 1.04 -12.63
CA PHE A 95 1.14 1.36 -13.66
C PHE A 95 1.65 0.07 -14.32
N ALA A 96 1.23 -0.19 -15.55
CA ALA A 96 1.57 -1.43 -16.26
C ALA A 96 1.72 -1.21 -17.78
N PRO A 97 2.81 -1.70 -18.42
CA PRO A 97 3.02 -1.60 -19.87
C PRO A 97 1.91 -2.25 -20.70
N THR A 98 1.92 -2.03 -22.01
CA THR A 98 1.03 -2.78 -22.92
C THR A 98 1.34 -4.29 -22.87
N ARG A 99 0.31 -5.13 -23.00
CA ARG A 99 0.43 -6.61 -22.94
C ARG A 99 1.00 -7.19 -21.63
N SER A 100 1.04 -6.41 -20.55
CA SER A 100 1.47 -6.84 -19.21
C SER A 100 0.39 -7.61 -18.42
N GLY A 101 -0.82 -7.72 -18.97
CA GLY A 101 -1.92 -8.43 -18.33
C GLY A 101 -2.76 -7.61 -17.34
N LYS A 102 -2.65 -6.27 -17.30
CA LYS A 102 -3.51 -5.44 -16.41
C LYS A 102 -5.01 -5.72 -16.53
N GLY A 103 -5.49 -6.06 -17.72
CA GLY A 103 -6.88 -6.45 -17.95
C GLY A 103 -7.24 -7.75 -17.23
N VAL A 104 -6.48 -8.81 -17.48
CA VAL A 104 -6.75 -10.17 -16.96
C VAL A 104 -6.34 -10.36 -15.49
N GLY A 105 -5.38 -9.59 -14.99
CA GLY A 105 -4.84 -9.74 -13.64
C GLY A 105 -5.44 -8.79 -12.60
N LEU A 106 -6.03 -7.67 -13.04
CA LEU A 106 -6.55 -6.64 -12.14
C LEU A 106 -7.99 -6.25 -12.50
N VAL A 107 -8.24 -5.79 -13.74
CA VAL A 107 -9.55 -5.21 -14.11
C VAL A 107 -10.67 -6.25 -14.17
N ILE A 108 -10.52 -7.30 -14.97
CA ILE A 108 -11.52 -8.35 -15.15
C ILE A 108 -11.79 -9.07 -13.82
N PRO A 109 -10.77 -9.53 -13.05
CA PRO A 109 -11.02 -10.14 -11.75
C PRO A 109 -11.79 -9.22 -10.81
N THR A 110 -11.42 -7.93 -10.74
CA THR A 110 -12.14 -6.94 -9.94
C THR A 110 -13.61 -6.83 -10.34
N LEU A 111 -13.92 -6.72 -11.63
CA LEU A 111 -15.30 -6.61 -12.11
C LEU A 111 -16.15 -7.87 -11.83
N LEU A 112 -15.50 -9.03 -11.71
CA LEU A 112 -16.12 -10.32 -11.40
C LEU A 112 -16.24 -10.60 -9.90
N THR A 113 -15.52 -9.88 -9.04
CA THR A 113 -15.59 -10.09 -7.58
C THR A 113 -16.12 -8.90 -6.80
N TRP A 114 -16.02 -7.68 -7.33
CA TRP A 114 -16.48 -6.46 -6.68
C TRP A 114 -18.02 -6.41 -6.67
N PRO A 115 -18.65 -6.44 -5.48
CA PRO A 115 -20.10 -6.50 -5.37
C PRO A 115 -20.77 -5.12 -5.61
N GLY A 116 -20.01 -4.03 -5.48
CA GLY A 116 -20.53 -2.68 -5.62
C GLY A 116 -20.74 -2.25 -7.08
N SER A 117 -21.33 -1.07 -7.23
CA SER A 117 -21.46 -0.38 -8.52
C SER A 117 -20.08 -0.07 -9.11
N ALA A 118 -20.00 -0.09 -10.43
CA ALA A 118 -18.78 0.23 -11.17
C ALA A 118 -19.13 1.00 -12.45
N ILE A 119 -18.39 2.08 -12.70
CA ILE A 119 -18.38 2.78 -13.99
C ILE A 119 -17.05 2.44 -14.65
N VAL A 120 -17.11 1.90 -15.86
CA VAL A 120 -15.93 1.38 -16.57
C VAL A 120 -15.79 2.10 -17.90
N HIS A 121 -14.70 2.84 -18.06
CA HIS A 121 -14.33 3.41 -19.35
C HIS A 121 -13.60 2.34 -20.17
N ASP A 122 -14.33 1.68 -21.06
CA ASP A 122 -13.86 0.52 -21.83
C ASP A 122 -13.77 0.82 -23.33
N ILE A 123 -12.71 1.55 -23.73
CA ILE A 123 -12.45 1.93 -25.13
C ILE A 123 -12.44 0.72 -26.08
N LYS A 124 -12.09 -0.47 -25.59
CA LYS A 124 -11.97 -1.69 -26.41
C LYS A 124 -13.19 -2.60 -26.37
N GLY A 125 -14.09 -2.43 -25.40
CA GLY A 125 -15.23 -3.32 -25.17
C GLY A 125 -14.91 -4.69 -24.59
N GLU A 126 -13.64 -4.99 -24.27
CA GLU A 126 -13.22 -6.30 -23.76
C GLU A 126 -13.81 -6.59 -22.36
N ASN A 127 -13.87 -5.57 -21.50
CA ASN A 127 -14.41 -5.72 -20.16
C ASN A 127 -15.93 -5.96 -20.22
N TRP A 128 -16.64 -5.23 -21.08
CA TRP A 128 -18.06 -5.44 -21.31
C TRP A 128 -18.34 -6.87 -21.77
N GLN A 129 -17.69 -7.32 -22.83
CA GLN A 129 -17.90 -8.64 -23.42
C GLN A 129 -17.68 -9.78 -22.42
N ILE A 130 -16.66 -9.65 -21.55
CA ILE A 130 -16.29 -10.71 -20.61
C ILE A 130 -17.15 -10.67 -19.34
N THR A 131 -17.48 -9.48 -18.83
CA THR A 131 -17.97 -9.34 -17.44
C THR A 131 -19.45 -8.94 -17.33
N ALA A 132 -20.04 -8.31 -18.36
CA ALA A 132 -21.41 -7.78 -18.29
C ALA A 132 -22.44 -8.87 -17.94
N GLY A 133 -22.35 -10.04 -18.60
CA GLY A 133 -23.29 -11.15 -18.36
C GLY A 133 -23.17 -11.76 -16.95
N PHE A 134 -22.00 -11.70 -16.32
CA PHE A 134 -21.85 -12.10 -14.91
C PHE A 134 -22.46 -11.05 -13.97
N ARG A 135 -22.15 -9.77 -14.20
CA ARG A 135 -22.64 -8.66 -13.37
C ARG A 135 -24.16 -8.51 -13.43
N ALA A 136 -24.77 -8.80 -14.59
CA ALA A 136 -26.22 -8.79 -14.78
C ALA A 136 -26.98 -9.76 -13.86
N ARG A 137 -26.29 -10.72 -13.24
CA ARG A 137 -26.89 -11.66 -12.27
C ARG A 137 -27.22 -11.01 -10.93
N PHE A 138 -26.61 -9.87 -10.60
CA PHE A 138 -26.77 -9.21 -9.30
C PHE A 138 -26.90 -7.68 -9.36
N SER A 139 -26.79 -7.08 -10.55
CA SER A 139 -26.87 -5.63 -10.75
C SER A 139 -27.49 -5.30 -12.10
N SER A 140 -28.06 -4.11 -12.22
CA SER A 140 -28.31 -3.50 -13.53
C SER A 140 -26.99 -3.21 -14.23
N VAL A 141 -26.91 -3.50 -15.53
CA VAL A 141 -25.72 -3.33 -16.35
C VAL A 141 -26.12 -2.57 -17.60
N LEU A 142 -25.52 -1.41 -17.83
CA LEU A 142 -25.84 -0.51 -18.95
C LEU A 142 -24.60 -0.31 -19.83
N LEU A 143 -24.78 -0.36 -21.14
CA LEU A 143 -23.79 -0.03 -22.14
C LEU A 143 -24.08 1.36 -22.69
N PHE A 144 -23.15 2.29 -22.52
CA PHE A 144 -23.20 3.56 -23.24
C PHE A 144 -22.07 3.63 -24.27
N ASP A 145 -22.45 3.47 -25.54
CA ASP A 145 -21.58 3.60 -26.71
C ASP A 145 -22.40 4.20 -27.86
N PRO A 146 -22.32 5.53 -28.09
CA PRO A 146 -23.11 6.21 -29.12
C PRO A 146 -22.94 5.66 -30.54
N THR A 147 -21.88 4.89 -30.81
CA THR A 147 -21.63 4.28 -32.12
C THR A 147 -22.20 2.87 -32.24
N ASN A 148 -22.66 2.28 -31.14
CA ASN A 148 -23.16 0.92 -31.06
C ASN A 148 -24.70 0.90 -31.05
N PRO A 149 -25.35 0.19 -31.98
CA PRO A 149 -26.81 0.03 -32.00
C PRO A 149 -27.41 -0.59 -30.73
N ALA A 150 -26.61 -1.32 -29.96
CA ALA A 150 -27.02 -1.94 -28.70
C ALA A 150 -26.83 -1.02 -27.47
N SER A 151 -26.39 0.23 -27.65
CA SER A 151 -26.23 1.18 -26.57
C SER A 151 -27.57 1.52 -25.92
N ASP A 152 -27.55 1.62 -24.60
CA ASP A 152 -28.63 2.18 -23.83
C ASP A 152 -28.78 3.68 -24.14
N PRO A 153 -30.02 4.20 -24.17
CA PRO A 153 -30.27 5.61 -24.39
C PRO A 153 -29.82 6.42 -23.17
N TYR A 154 -29.19 7.56 -23.43
CA TYR A 154 -28.76 8.50 -22.41
C TYR A 154 -29.11 9.93 -22.84
N ASN A 155 -29.76 10.67 -21.95
CA ASN A 155 -30.05 12.08 -22.14
C ASN A 155 -29.61 12.87 -20.89
N PRO A 156 -28.49 13.60 -20.93
CA PRO A 156 -27.99 14.35 -19.77
C PRO A 156 -28.96 15.46 -19.33
N LEU A 157 -29.87 15.92 -20.19
CA LEU A 157 -30.86 16.93 -19.83
C LEU A 157 -31.89 16.41 -18.81
N LEU A 158 -32.02 15.09 -18.65
CA LEU A 158 -32.89 14.49 -17.64
C LEU A 158 -32.37 14.71 -16.22
N GLU A 159 -31.09 15.09 -16.04
CA GLU A 159 -30.52 15.43 -14.74
C GLU A 159 -30.95 16.84 -14.25
N ILE A 160 -31.56 17.66 -15.11
CA ILE A 160 -32.02 19.01 -14.75
C ILE A 160 -33.35 18.92 -13.98
N ARG A 161 -33.30 19.13 -12.67
CA ARG A 161 -34.48 19.11 -11.79
C ARG A 161 -35.21 20.45 -11.84
N GLN A 162 -36.48 20.43 -12.19
CA GLN A 162 -37.32 21.64 -12.25
C GLN A 162 -37.50 22.28 -10.87
N GLY A 163 -37.54 23.61 -10.82
CA GLY A 163 -37.75 24.39 -9.59
C GLY A 163 -36.48 25.04 -9.04
N GLU A 164 -36.28 24.96 -7.73
CA GLU A 164 -35.21 25.71 -7.02
C GLU A 164 -33.79 25.46 -7.57
N TRP A 165 -33.52 24.23 -8.04
CA TRP A 165 -32.18 23.82 -8.50
C TRP A 165 -31.98 23.91 -10.01
N GLU A 166 -33.00 24.28 -10.77
CA GLU A 166 -33.02 24.14 -12.23
C GLU A 166 -31.88 24.89 -12.93
N VAL A 167 -31.64 26.15 -12.55
CA VAL A 167 -30.55 26.96 -13.13
C VAL A 167 -29.19 26.34 -12.84
N ARG A 168 -28.96 25.87 -11.61
CA ARG A 168 -27.68 25.27 -11.20
C ARG A 168 -27.45 23.94 -11.92
N ASP A 169 -28.48 23.09 -12.00
CA ASP A 169 -28.37 21.80 -12.65
C ASP A 169 -28.16 21.98 -14.18
N ALA A 170 -28.83 22.96 -14.79
CA ALA A 170 -28.59 23.34 -16.19
C ALA A 170 -27.16 23.87 -16.43
N GLN A 171 -26.61 24.68 -15.50
CA GLN A 171 -25.22 25.13 -15.56
C GLN A 171 -24.24 23.96 -15.44
N ASN A 172 -24.44 23.06 -14.48
CA ASN A 172 -23.57 21.88 -14.33
C ASN A 172 -23.57 21.00 -15.58
N VAL A 173 -24.75 20.77 -16.20
CA VAL A 173 -24.84 20.03 -17.46
C VAL A 173 -24.13 20.78 -18.58
N ALA A 174 -24.29 22.10 -18.68
CA ALA A 174 -23.60 22.91 -19.68
C ALA A 174 -22.08 22.86 -19.51
N ASP A 175 -21.56 22.97 -18.27
CA ASP A 175 -20.12 22.93 -17.96
C ASP A 175 -19.49 21.56 -18.25
N VAL A 176 -20.25 20.47 -18.11
CA VAL A 176 -19.78 19.11 -18.45
C VAL A 176 -19.78 18.89 -19.97
N LEU A 177 -20.78 19.43 -20.69
CA LEU A 177 -20.93 19.21 -22.14
C LEU A 177 -20.09 20.16 -22.99
N VAL A 178 -19.91 21.40 -22.53
CA VAL A 178 -19.17 22.43 -23.22
C VAL A 178 -17.84 22.58 -22.50
N ASP A 179 -16.72 22.30 -23.20
CA ASP A 179 -15.41 22.78 -22.76
C ASP A 179 -15.27 24.24 -23.24
N PRO A 180 -15.45 25.25 -22.37
CA PRO A 180 -15.39 26.65 -22.78
C PRO A 180 -13.98 27.08 -23.21
N GLU A 181 -12.93 26.31 -22.89
CA GLU A 181 -11.55 26.67 -23.21
C GLU A 181 -10.94 25.88 -24.39
N GLY A 182 -11.61 24.82 -24.89
CA GLY A 182 -11.12 24.04 -26.03
C GLY A 182 -9.68 23.54 -25.88
N SER A 183 -9.26 23.21 -24.65
CA SER A 183 -7.84 23.16 -24.27
C SER A 183 -7.12 21.84 -24.59
N LEU A 184 -7.72 20.98 -25.43
CA LEU A 184 -7.08 19.76 -25.91
C LEU A 184 -5.77 20.02 -26.69
N GLU A 185 -5.55 21.23 -27.22
CA GLU A 185 -4.29 21.59 -27.90
C GLU A 185 -3.15 22.06 -26.97
N ARG A 186 -3.40 22.45 -25.72
CA ARG A 186 -2.34 23.04 -24.85
C ARG A 186 -1.69 22.07 -23.85
N ARG A 187 -2.09 20.80 -23.82
CA ARG A 187 -1.59 19.80 -22.84
C ARG A 187 -0.66 18.73 -23.44
N ASN A 188 -0.01 19.03 -24.57
CA ASN A 188 1.08 18.22 -25.11
C ASN A 188 2.41 18.98 -25.04
N HIS A 189 2.97 19.11 -23.83
CA HIS A 189 4.40 19.38 -23.60
C HIS A 189 4.86 18.64 -22.35
#